data_AF-X1V1W6-F1
#
_entry.id   AF-X1V1W6-F1
#
_cell.length_a   1.000
_cell.length_b   1.000
_cell.length_c   1.000
_cell.angle_alpha   90.00
_cell.angle_beta   90.00
_cell.angle_gamma   90.00
#
_symmetry.space_group_name_H-M   'P 1'
#
loop_
_entity.id
_entity.type
_entity.pdbx_description
1 polymer ?
#
loop_
_entity_poly.entity_id
_entity_poly.type
_entity_poly.pdbx_seq_one_letter_code
_entity_poly.pdbx_strand_id
1 'polypeptide(L)'
;MKKINYLIPLLIALCMFLFQVVPVFASASLELPPKPDVITIVGYQTTGGSYTQLGILGELINKEFGIKIRIMPAANDVARVLMLNGGMADVLYFATGTFFATEGLGPFAEINVGPQ
;
A
#
# COMPACT_ATOMS: atom_id res chain seq x y z
N MET A 1 -25.12 -21.02 -49.10
CA MET A 1 -25.47 -21.72 -47.85
C MET A 1 -24.32 -22.54 -47.23
N LYS A 2 -23.07 -22.50 -47.72
CA LYS A 2 -21.94 -23.29 -47.16
C LYS A 2 -21.15 -22.60 -46.03
N LYS A 3 -21.14 -21.26 -45.92
CA LYS A 3 -20.36 -20.51 -44.92
C LYS A 3 -20.86 -20.67 -43.47
N ILE A 4 -22.16 -20.91 -43.27
CA ILE A 4 -22.79 -21.08 -41.94
C ILE A 4 -22.38 -22.40 -41.26
N ASN A 5 -22.11 -23.46 -42.04
CA ASN A 5 -21.78 -24.78 -41.49
C ASN A 5 -20.35 -24.86 -40.90
N TYR A 6 -19.46 -23.92 -41.24
CA TYR A 6 -18.11 -23.83 -40.68
C TYR A 6 -18.01 -22.82 -39.53
N LEU A 7 -19.01 -21.95 -39.36
CA LEU A 7 -19.02 -20.91 -38.33
C LEU A 7 -19.29 -21.48 -36.94
N ILE A 8 -20.21 -22.46 -36.85
CA ILE A 8 -20.57 -23.15 -35.60
C ILE A 8 -19.39 -23.96 -35.02
N PRO A 9 -18.68 -24.83 -35.79
CA PRO A 9 -17.53 -25.55 -35.25
C PRO A 9 -16.36 -24.62 -34.88
N LEU A 10 -16.21 -23.48 -35.56
CA LEU A 10 -15.19 -22.48 -35.25
C LEU A 10 -15.50 -21.71 -33.95
N LEU A 11 -16.78 -21.41 -33.70
CA LEU A 11 -17.23 -20.79 -32.43
C LEU A 11 -17.07 -21.76 -31.25
N ILE A 12 -17.36 -23.04 -31.46
CA ILE A 12 -17.16 -24.09 -30.44
C ILE A 12 -15.67 -24.28 -30.15
N ALA A 13 -14.81 -24.30 -31.18
CA ALA A 13 -13.36 -24.39 -30.99
C ALA A 13 -12.79 -23.16 -30.24
N LEU A 14 -13.32 -21.97 -30.51
CA LEU A 14 -12.95 -20.75 -29.79
C LEU A 14 -13.40 -20.78 -28.32
N CYS A 15 -14.63 -21.24 -28.03
CA CYS A 15 -15.11 -21.43 -26.65
C CYS A 15 -14.32 -22.51 -25.91
N MET A 16 -13.92 -23.61 -26.57
CA MET A 16 -13.08 -24.63 -25.97
C MET A 16 -11.66 -24.11 -25.68
N PHE A 17 -11.10 -23.27 -26.55
CA PHE A 17 -9.82 -22.60 -26.31
C PHE A 17 -9.90 -21.61 -25.14
N LEU A 18 -11.00 -20.85 -25.03
CA LEU A 18 -11.27 -19.94 -23.91
C LEU A 18 -11.53 -20.67 -22.59
N PHE A 19 -12.01 -21.92 -22.61
CA PHE A 19 -12.24 -22.69 -21.39
C PHE A 19 -10.95 -23.33 -20.81
N GLN A 20 -9.93 -23.55 -21.64
CA GLN A 20 -8.63 -24.12 -21.19
C GLN A 20 -7.73 -23.10 -20.48
N VAL A 21 -8.01 -21.80 -20.56
CA VAL A 21 -7.23 -20.74 -19.88
C VAL A 21 -7.71 -20.42 -18.46
N VAL A 22 -8.72 -21.13 -17.92
CA VAL A 22 -9.44 -20.70 -16.69
C VAL A 22 -9.05 -21.41 -15.37
N PRO A 23 -8.07 -22.32 -15.27
CA PRO A 23 -7.46 -22.55 -13.96
C PRO A 23 -5.93 -22.56 -14.00
N VAL A 24 -5.32 -21.40 -14.23
CA VAL A 24 -3.92 -21.14 -13.83
C VAL A 24 -3.90 -20.10 -12.70
N PHE A 25 -4.84 -20.23 -11.76
CA PHE A 25 -4.72 -19.66 -10.41
C PHE A 25 -4.68 -20.81 -9.39
N ALA A 26 -4.01 -21.90 -9.75
CA ALA A 26 -3.75 -22.99 -8.83
C ALA A 26 -2.43 -22.70 -8.09
N SER A 27 -2.57 -22.15 -6.89
CA SER A 27 -1.60 -22.22 -5.80
C SER A 27 -0.19 -21.70 -6.12
N ALA A 28 -0.06 -20.40 -6.40
CA ALA A 28 1.17 -19.73 -6.02
C ALA A 28 1.26 -19.80 -4.48
N SER A 29 2.13 -20.63 -3.94
CA SER A 29 2.55 -20.49 -2.54
C SER A 29 3.10 -19.08 -2.40
N LEU A 30 2.32 -18.20 -1.76
CA LEU A 30 2.74 -16.83 -1.49
C LEU A 30 3.90 -16.93 -0.48
N GLU A 31 5.13 -17.04 -0.97
CA GLU A 31 6.29 -16.87 -0.11
C GLU A 31 6.20 -15.45 0.46
N LEU A 32 6.01 -15.38 1.78
CA LEU A 32 5.97 -14.10 2.45
C LEU A 32 7.31 -13.41 2.20
N PRO A 33 7.31 -12.13 1.78
CA PRO A 33 8.55 -11.40 1.60
C PRO A 33 9.35 -11.44 2.91
N PRO A 34 10.69 -11.46 2.83
CA PRO A 34 11.53 -11.45 4.02
C PRO A 34 11.18 -10.24 4.88
N LYS A 35 11.15 -10.44 6.21
CA LYS A 35 10.84 -9.35 7.14
C LYS A 35 11.87 -8.22 6.99
N PRO A 36 11.46 -6.94 7.01
CA PRO A 36 12.40 -5.84 7.02
C PRO A 36 13.13 -5.77 8.36
N ASP A 37 14.39 -5.34 8.35
CA ASP A 37 15.14 -5.11 9.59
C ASP A 37 14.78 -3.78 10.26
N VAL A 38 14.37 -2.80 9.45
CA VAL A 38 14.01 -1.45 9.89
C VAL A 38 12.78 -0.98 9.12
N ILE A 39 11.83 -0.36 9.84
CA ILE A 39 10.73 0.39 9.24
C ILE A 39 10.79 1.82 9.77
N THR A 40 10.76 2.78 8.88
CA THR A 40 10.74 4.21 9.20
C THR A 40 9.30 4.73 9.17
N ILE A 41 8.85 5.26 10.29
CA ILE A 41 7.52 5.82 10.46
C ILE A 41 7.65 7.33 10.64
N VAL A 42 7.03 8.11 9.75
CA VAL A 42 6.88 9.55 9.96
C VAL A 42 5.67 9.82 10.86
N GLY A 43 5.85 10.67 11.86
CA GLY A 43 4.83 10.93 12.89
C GLY A 43 4.77 12.37 13.36
N TYR A 44 4.06 12.59 14.46
CA TYR A 44 3.94 13.90 15.10
C TYR A 44 5.24 14.30 15.82
N GLN A 45 5.33 15.58 16.20
CA GLN A 45 6.47 16.11 16.95
C GLN A 45 6.68 15.36 18.27
N THR A 46 7.91 15.39 18.76
CA THR A 46 8.35 14.68 19.98
C THR A 46 7.61 15.09 21.25
N THR A 47 7.04 16.30 21.28
CA THR A 47 6.26 16.81 22.42
C THR A 47 4.84 16.26 22.47
N GLY A 48 4.33 15.66 21.38
CA GLY A 48 2.98 15.09 21.34
C GLY A 48 2.92 13.67 21.92
N GLY A 49 1.80 13.32 22.57
CA GLY A 49 1.60 11.98 23.13
C GLY A 49 1.66 10.85 22.10
N SER A 50 1.38 11.13 20.83
CA SER A 50 1.51 10.19 19.71
C SER A 50 2.95 9.77 19.44
N TYR A 51 3.95 10.62 19.69
CA TYR A 51 5.36 10.24 19.55
C TYR A 51 5.73 9.17 20.59
N THR A 52 5.28 9.35 21.84
CA THR A 52 5.46 8.35 22.90
C THR A 52 4.73 7.04 22.58
N GLN A 53 3.50 7.12 22.06
CA GLN A 53 2.74 5.93 21.65
C GLN A 53 3.47 5.15 20.54
N LEU A 54 4.01 5.83 19.54
CA LEU A 54 4.82 5.20 18.50
C LEU A 54 6.10 4.59 19.06
N GLY A 55 6.74 5.22 20.05
CA GLY A 55 7.90 4.67 20.74
C GLY A 55 7.60 3.33 21.40
N ILE A 56 6.51 3.26 22.17
CA ILE A 56 6.04 2.04 22.84
C ILE A 56 5.69 0.95 21.82
N LEU A 57 4.95 1.31 20.77
CA LEU A 57 4.64 0.39 19.67
C LEU A 57 5.91 -0.12 18.98
N GLY A 58 6.90 0.75 18.77
CA GLY A 58 8.17 0.38 18.15
C GLY A 58 8.99 -0.58 19.00
N GLU A 59 8.99 -0.39 20.32
CA GLU A 59 9.62 -1.32 21.25
C GLU A 59 8.93 -2.69 21.24
N LEU A 60 7.60 -2.71 21.25
CA LEU A 60 6.82 -3.95 21.17
C LEU A 60 7.08 -4.70 19.85
N ILE A 61 7.06 -4.00 18.71
CA ILE A 61 7.31 -4.59 17.39
C ILE A 61 8.73 -5.17 17.32
N ASN A 62 9.72 -4.47 17.87
CA ASN A 62 11.08 -4.98 17.94
C ASN A 62 11.16 -6.24 18.80
N LYS A 63 10.51 -6.25 19.97
CA LYS A 63 10.50 -7.40 20.87
C LYS A 63 9.86 -8.65 20.23
N GLU A 64 8.74 -8.50 19.55
CA GLU A 64 7.98 -9.63 18.99
C GLU A 64 8.50 -10.09 17.62
N PHE A 65 8.96 -9.17 16.77
CA PHE A 65 9.30 -9.45 15.37
C PHE A 65 10.76 -9.19 15.01
N GLY A 66 11.55 -8.60 15.93
CA GLY A 66 12.93 -8.20 15.66
C GLY A 66 13.05 -7.13 14.58
N ILE A 67 12.01 -6.29 14.41
CA ILE A 67 11.98 -5.19 13.43
C ILE A 67 12.18 -3.88 14.17
N LYS A 68 13.19 -3.10 13.78
CA LYS A 68 13.47 -1.80 14.41
C LYS A 68 12.55 -0.72 13.82
N ILE A 69 11.79 -0.04 14.67
CA ILE A 69 11.00 1.12 14.24
C ILE A 69 11.83 2.40 14.45
N ARG A 70 12.02 3.17 13.37
CA ARG A 70 12.60 4.51 13.39
C ARG A 70 11.50 5.55 13.26
N ILE A 71 11.37 6.46 14.22
CA ILE A 71 10.35 7.50 14.18
C ILE A 71 10.96 8.80 13.66
N MET A 72 10.39 9.36 12.60
CA MET A 72 10.76 10.67 12.06
C MET A 72 9.69 11.71 12.43
N PRO A 73 9.99 12.67 13.32
CA PRO A 73 9.03 13.69 13.69
C PRO A 73 8.90 14.75 12.60
N ALA A 74 7.67 15.13 12.27
CA ALA A 74 7.37 16.24 11.38
C ALA A 74 6.63 17.37 12.09
N ALA A 75 6.82 18.61 11.65
CA ALA A 75 6.13 19.76 12.21
C ALA A 75 4.65 19.84 11.85
N ASN A 76 4.30 19.51 10.60
CA ASN A 76 2.93 19.65 10.08
C ASN A 76 2.56 18.53 9.12
N ASP A 77 1.27 18.47 8.81
CA ASP A 77 0.60 17.45 8.01
C ASP A 77 1.14 17.34 6.57
N VAL A 78 1.36 18.48 5.91
CA VAL A 78 1.94 18.55 4.56
C VAL A 78 3.36 17.99 4.56
N ALA A 79 4.19 18.36 5.52
CA ALA A 79 5.55 17.85 5.66
C ALA A 79 5.59 16.34 5.91
N ARG A 80 4.60 15.78 6.63
CA ARG A 80 4.48 14.34 6.85
C ARG A 80 4.24 13.59 5.54
N VAL A 81 3.29 14.06 4.74
CA VAL A 81 2.99 13.46 3.44
C VAL A 81 4.16 13.63 2.47
N LEU A 82 4.81 14.80 2.44
CA LEU A 82 6.01 15.00 1.62
C LEU A 82 7.17 14.07 2.01
N MET A 83 7.32 13.74 3.30
CA MET A 83 8.31 12.75 3.74
C MET A 83 7.98 11.34 3.28
N LEU A 84 6.70 10.96 3.27
CA LEU A 84 6.25 9.68 2.71
C LEU A 84 6.48 9.64 1.19
N ASN A 85 5.97 10.64 0.47
CA ASN A 85 6.07 10.73 -1.00
C ASN A 85 7.52 10.81 -1.48
N GLY A 86 8.38 11.48 -0.71
CA GLY A 86 9.82 11.60 -0.97
C GLY A 86 10.64 10.37 -0.60
N GLY A 87 10.02 9.29 -0.10
CA GLY A 87 10.70 8.05 0.29
C GLY A 87 11.59 8.17 1.53
N MET A 88 11.40 9.21 2.35
CA MET A 88 12.12 9.36 3.62
C MET A 88 11.53 8.49 4.73
N ALA A 89 10.26 8.10 4.59
CA ALA A 89 9.56 7.19 5.49
C ALA A 89 8.82 6.11 4.70
N ASP A 90 8.67 4.95 5.33
CA ASP A 90 7.94 3.80 4.77
C ASP A 90 6.45 3.86 5.12
N VAL A 91 6.14 4.44 6.28
CA VAL A 91 4.79 4.51 6.83
C VAL A 91 4.52 5.90 7.39
N LEU A 92 3.30 6.37 7.17
CA LEU A 92 2.80 7.63 7.72
C LEU A 92 1.83 7.35 8.87
N TYR A 93 2.19 7.79 10.08
CA TYR A 93 1.29 7.78 11.24
C TYR A 93 0.47 9.07 11.29
N PHE A 94 -0.84 8.94 11.04
CA PHE A 94 -1.67 10.10 10.78
C PHE A 94 -3.12 9.93 11.25
N ALA A 95 -3.67 10.99 11.85
CA ALA A 95 -5.02 11.00 12.42
C ALA A 95 -6.06 11.44 11.37
N THR A 96 -6.88 12.44 11.68
CA THR A 96 -7.93 12.96 10.77
C THR A 96 -7.39 13.44 9.44
N GLY A 97 -6.14 13.91 9.39
CA GLY A 97 -5.48 14.33 8.17
C GLY A 97 -5.36 13.23 7.11
N THR A 98 -5.42 11.95 7.49
CA THR A 98 -5.47 10.82 6.55
C THR A 98 -6.66 10.96 5.60
N PHE A 99 -7.83 11.33 6.11
CA PHE A 99 -9.02 11.53 5.27
C PHE A 99 -8.83 12.68 4.27
N PHE A 100 -8.27 13.81 4.72
CA PHE A 100 -8.02 14.95 3.84
C PHE A 100 -6.95 14.64 2.79
N ALA A 101 -5.93 13.86 3.15
CA ALA A 101 -4.90 13.42 2.22
C ALA A 101 -5.43 12.41 1.19
N THR A 102 -6.29 11.47 1.59
CA THR A 102 -6.88 10.48 0.68
C THR A 102 -7.93 11.08 -0.26
N GLU A 103 -8.71 12.06 0.23
CA GLU A 103 -9.73 12.74 -0.58
C GLU A 103 -9.17 13.94 -1.37
N GLY A 104 -7.90 14.30 -1.17
CA GLY A 104 -7.28 15.45 -1.83
C GLY A 104 -7.95 16.78 -1.47
N LEU A 105 -8.25 16.99 -0.19
CA LEU A 105 -8.96 18.16 0.31
C LEU A 105 -8.03 19.15 1.01
N GLY A 106 -8.39 20.42 0.96
CA GLY A 106 -7.68 21.49 1.68
C GLY A 106 -6.21 21.58 1.24
N PRO A 107 -5.24 21.51 2.19
CA PRO A 107 -3.80 21.55 1.85
C PRO A 107 -3.32 20.38 0.99
N PHE A 108 -4.10 19.31 0.84
CA PHE A 108 -3.76 18.13 0.05
C PHE A 108 -4.41 18.13 -1.34
N ALA A 109 -5.05 19.23 -1.76
CA ALA A 109 -5.60 19.34 -3.11
C ALA A 109 -4.52 19.50 -4.20
N GLU A 110 -3.28 19.81 -3.81
CA GLU A 110 -2.16 19.94 -4.74
C GLU A 110 -1.59 18.56 -5.13
N ILE A 111 -1.18 18.39 -6.39
CA ILE A 111 -0.76 17.08 -6.95
C ILE A 111 0.47 16.46 -6.28
N ASN A 112 1.33 17.28 -5.69
CA ASN A 112 2.56 16.86 -5.00
C ASN A 112 2.27 16.21 -3.63
N VAL A 113 1.14 16.54 -3.01
CA VAL A 113 0.78 16.11 -1.64
C VAL A 113 -0.58 15.44 -1.54
N GLY A 114 -1.38 15.50 -2.61
CA GLY A 114 -2.68 14.86 -2.71
C GLY A 114 -2.62 13.36 -3.01
N PRO A 115 -3.79 12.73 -3.19
CA PRO A 115 -3.88 11.31 -3.43
C PRO A 115 -3.21 10.95 -4.77
N GLN A 116 -2.20 10.09 -4.70
CA GLN A 116 -1.48 9.52 -5.84
C GLN A 116 -1.75 8.02 -5.95
#